data_AF-A0A2D6F1K6-F1
#
_entry.id   AF-A0A2D6F1K6-F1
#
_cell.length_a   1.000
_cell.length_b   1.000
_cell.length_c   1.000
_cell.angle_alpha   90.00
_cell.angle_beta   90.00
_cell.angle_gamma   90.00
#
_symmetry.space_group_name_H-M   'P 1'
#
loop_
_entity.id
_entity.type
_entity.pdbx_description
1 polymer ?
#
loop_
_entity_poly.entity_id
_entity_poly.type
_entity_poly.pdbx_seq_one_letter_code
_entity_poly.pdbx_strand_id
1 'polypeptide(L)'
;MQKFCNYKKQSQINRGGFKVKELITTDEIINALKEYRWDGVNADEGRLMLLELISKAAAGSYNSHTEEGFMNSFGLLKRDRTLNKKGRKFVCDMVYASSNKRPKCFALMEHYRD
;
A
#
# COMPACT_ATOMS: atom_id res chain seq x y z
N MET A 1 17.66 31.66 3.07
CA MET A 1 16.27 31.16 3.14
C MET A 1 16.23 29.80 2.43
N GLN A 2 16.43 28.69 3.17
CA GLN A 2 16.18 27.32 2.69
C GLN A 2 15.68 26.52 3.89
N LYS A 3 14.37 26.27 3.96
CA LYS A 3 13.75 25.40 4.95
C LYS A 3 13.90 23.97 4.44
N PHE A 4 14.89 23.25 4.94
CA PHE A 4 14.93 21.80 4.83
C PHE A 4 13.74 21.24 5.61
N CYS A 5 12.71 20.80 4.90
CA CYS A 5 11.58 20.11 5.48
C CYS A 5 12.05 18.74 5.97
N ASN A 6 12.28 18.63 7.28
CA ASN A 6 12.61 17.40 7.98
C ASN A 6 11.41 16.44 7.93
N TYR A 7 11.33 15.59 6.91
CA TYR A 7 10.49 14.38 6.94
C TYR A 7 11.21 13.27 7.72
N LYS A 8 11.50 13.52 9.00
CA LYS A 8 11.95 12.47 9.93
C LYS A 8 10.74 11.98 10.73
N LYS A 9 10.49 10.66 10.60
CA LYS A 9 9.69 9.80 11.48
C LYS A 9 8.18 10.08 11.53
N GLN A 10 7.41 9.35 10.70
CA GLN A 10 6.06 8.92 11.04
C GLN A 10 5.76 7.65 10.23
N SER A 11 5.94 6.46 10.81
CA SER A 11 4.77 5.67 11.18
C SER A 11 4.99 4.79 12.43
N GLN A 12 5.54 5.35 13.53
CA GLN A 12 5.29 4.75 14.84
C GLN A 12 4.13 5.48 15.51
N ILE A 13 2.91 5.01 15.22
CA ILE A 13 1.70 5.48 15.89
C ILE A 13 1.68 4.83 17.28
N ASN A 14 2.37 5.47 18.24
CA ASN A 14 2.39 5.05 19.64
C ASN A 14 1.03 5.33 20.29
N ARG A 15 0.09 4.40 20.15
CA ARG A 15 -1.05 4.27 21.07
C ARG A 15 -0.65 3.27 22.16
N GLY A 16 -0.19 3.76 23.31
CA GLY A 16 -0.05 2.96 24.53
C GLY A 16 0.81 1.68 24.41
N GLY A 17 2.06 1.79 23.94
CA GLY A 17 3.05 0.71 24.09
C GLY A 17 2.93 -0.51 23.17
N PHE A 18 1.91 -0.59 22.31
CA PHE A 18 1.81 -1.65 21.30
C PHE A 18 2.46 -1.21 19.98
N LYS A 19 3.60 -1.82 19.63
CA LYS A 19 4.18 -1.70 18.27
C LYS A 19 3.25 -2.42 17.29
N VAL A 20 2.47 -1.67 16.53
CA VAL A 20 1.68 -2.23 15.42
C VAL A 20 2.65 -2.72 14.36
N LYS A 21 2.79 -4.04 14.22
CA LYS A 21 3.57 -4.65 13.14
C LYS A 21 2.88 -4.32 11.81
N GLU A 22 3.56 -3.59 10.94
CA GLU A 22 3.11 -3.38 9.56
C GLU A 22 2.91 -4.74 8.87
N LEU A 23 1.80 -4.90 8.16
CA LEU A 23 1.44 -6.16 7.53
C LEU A 23 2.27 -6.45 6.27
N ILE A 24 2.60 -5.39 5.56
CA ILE A 24 3.52 -5.36 4.43
C ILE A 24 4.51 -4.25 4.75
N THR A 25 5.76 -4.64 4.91
CA THR A 25 6.86 -3.75 5.27
C THR A 25 7.25 -2.87 4.09
N THR A 26 7.87 -1.72 4.39
CA THR A 26 8.44 -0.84 3.37
C THR A 26 9.46 -1.57 2.48
N ASP A 27 10.29 -2.44 3.07
CA ASP A 27 11.29 -3.20 2.31
C ASP A 27 10.64 -4.20 1.34
N GLU A 28 9.55 -4.88 1.74
CA GLU A 28 8.77 -5.74 0.85
C GLU A 28 8.25 -4.95 -0.36
N ILE A 29 7.71 -3.75 -0.16
CA ILE A 29 7.23 -2.90 -1.27
C ILE A 29 8.39 -2.50 -2.17
N ILE A 30 9.50 -1.97 -1.62
CA ILE A 30 10.65 -1.50 -2.41
C ILE A 30 11.26 -2.64 -3.23
N ASN A 31 11.37 -3.84 -2.64
CA ASN A 31 11.92 -4.99 -3.35
C ASN A 31 11.02 -5.42 -4.51
N ALA A 32 9.70 -5.46 -4.30
CA ALA A 32 8.76 -5.75 -5.38
C ALA A 32 8.79 -4.66 -6.48
N LEU A 33 8.85 -3.38 -6.11
CA LEU A 33 8.94 -2.29 -7.10
C LEU A 33 10.19 -2.45 -7.99
N LYS A 34 11.34 -2.79 -7.39
CA LYS A 34 12.58 -3.07 -8.13
C LYS A 34 12.48 -4.30 -9.01
N GLU A 35 11.93 -5.40 -8.49
CA GLU A 35 11.76 -6.66 -9.22
C GLU A 35 10.93 -6.46 -10.49
N TYR A 36 9.85 -5.68 -10.40
CA TYR A 36 8.92 -5.43 -11.50
C TYR A 36 9.21 -4.12 -12.27
N ARG A 37 10.38 -3.51 -12.08
CA ARG A 37 10.88 -2.33 -12.82
C ARG A 37 9.97 -1.10 -12.77
N TRP A 38 9.37 -0.85 -11.59
CA TRP A 38 8.65 0.39 -11.31
C TRP A 38 9.62 1.47 -10.84
N ASP A 39 10.42 1.97 -11.79
CA ASP A 39 11.44 2.99 -11.52
C ASP A 39 10.77 4.33 -11.14
N GLY A 40 11.31 5.01 -10.13
CA GLY A 40 10.80 6.30 -9.65
C GLY A 40 9.63 6.21 -8.67
N VAL A 41 9.03 5.03 -8.49
CA VAL A 41 7.94 4.80 -7.54
C VAL A 41 8.51 4.56 -6.14
N ASN A 42 8.03 5.30 -5.15
CA ASN A 42 8.43 5.09 -3.75
C ASN A 42 7.48 4.11 -3.03
N ALA A 43 7.80 3.74 -1.79
CA ALA A 43 7.03 2.72 -1.08
C ALA A 43 5.58 3.10 -0.78
N ASP A 44 5.27 4.38 -0.60
CA ASP A 44 3.90 4.83 -0.31
C ASP A 44 3.04 4.84 -1.57
N GLU A 45 3.61 5.28 -2.68
CA GLU A 45 2.99 5.14 -4.01
C GLU A 45 2.81 3.66 -4.38
N GLY A 46 3.79 2.81 -4.09
CA GLY A 46 3.68 1.36 -4.28
C GLY A 46 2.55 0.71 -3.47
N ARG A 47 2.24 1.23 -2.26
CA ARG A 47 1.08 0.79 -1.47
C ARG A 47 -0.25 1.21 -2.09
N LEU A 48 -0.33 2.42 -2.64
CA LEU A 48 -1.50 2.88 -3.38
C LEU A 48 -1.69 2.05 -4.66
N MET A 49 -0.62 1.82 -5.41
CA MET A 49 -0.65 0.99 -6.61
C MET A 49 -1.10 -0.44 -6.29
N LEU A 50 -0.60 -1.05 -5.20
CA LEU A 50 -1.06 -2.36 -4.75
C LEU A 50 -2.57 -2.36 -4.43
N LEU A 51 -3.07 -1.32 -3.77
CA LEU A 51 -4.50 -1.17 -3.48
C LEU A 51 -5.34 -1.01 -4.76
N GLU A 52 -4.85 -0.23 -5.73
CA GLU A 52 -5.49 -0.05 -7.03
C GLU A 52 -5.57 -1.38 -7.79
N LEU A 53 -4.47 -2.11 -7.90
CA LEU A 53 -4.42 -3.38 -8.64
C LEU A 53 -5.32 -4.45 -8.04
N ILE A 54 -5.43 -4.49 -6.71
CA ILE A 54 -6.40 -5.33 -6.00
C ILE A 54 -7.84 -4.92 -6.34
N SER A 55 -8.13 -3.62 -6.33
CA SER A 55 -9.46 -3.09 -6.67
C SER A 55 -9.84 -3.42 -8.12
N LYS A 56 -8.89 -3.26 -9.03
CA LYS A 56 -9.00 -3.57 -10.46
C LYS A 56 -9.24 -5.08 -10.69
N ALA A 57 -8.48 -5.94 -10.01
CA ALA A 57 -8.67 -7.39 -10.06
C ALA A 57 -10.04 -7.82 -9.50
N ALA A 58 -10.49 -7.19 -8.41
CA ALA A 58 -11.80 -7.47 -7.80
C ALA A 58 -12.97 -7.02 -8.69
N ALA A 59 -12.78 -5.97 -9.48
CA ALA A 59 -13.73 -5.52 -10.50
C ALA A 59 -13.72 -6.39 -11.77
N GLY A 60 -12.91 -7.44 -11.83
CA GLY A 60 -12.77 -8.29 -13.02
C GLY A 60 -12.03 -7.63 -14.18
N SER A 61 -11.35 -6.51 -13.93
CA SER A 61 -10.58 -5.79 -14.94
C SER A 61 -9.22 -6.44 -15.19
N TYR A 62 -8.70 -6.26 -16.40
CA TYR A 62 -7.43 -6.83 -16.83
C TYR A 62 -6.23 -6.12 -16.19
N ASN A 63 -5.41 -6.85 -15.45
CA ASN A 63 -4.08 -6.40 -15.04
C ASN A 63 -3.02 -6.90 -16.03
N SER A 64 -2.04 -6.05 -16.37
CA SER A 64 -0.91 -6.44 -17.22
C SER A 64 -0.04 -7.51 -16.55
N HIS A 65 0.84 -8.15 -17.31
CA HIS A 65 1.75 -9.17 -16.76
C HIS A 65 2.59 -8.63 -15.59
N THR A 66 3.13 -7.42 -15.74
CA THR A 66 3.94 -6.76 -14.70
C THR A 66 3.10 -6.39 -13.48
N GLU A 67 1.87 -5.91 -13.68
CA GLU A 67 0.93 -5.59 -12.59
C GLU A 67 0.52 -6.84 -11.81
N GLU A 68 0.18 -7.93 -12.52
CA GLU A 68 -0.12 -9.23 -11.91
C GLU A 68 1.09 -9.78 -11.14
N GLY A 69 2.30 -9.68 -11.71
CA GLY A 69 3.53 -10.07 -11.02
C GLY A 69 3.71 -9.31 -9.71
N PHE A 70 3.69 -7.97 -9.77
CA PHE A 70 3.81 -7.11 -8.60
C PHE A 70 2.75 -7.44 -7.54
N MET A 71 1.47 -7.51 -7.92
CA MET A 71 0.38 -7.82 -7.01
C MET A 71 0.53 -9.21 -6.36
N ASN A 72 0.92 -10.23 -7.13
CA ASN A 72 1.02 -11.60 -6.65
C ASN A 72 2.22 -11.84 -5.73
N SER A 73 3.28 -11.02 -5.84
CA SER A 73 4.47 -11.09 -4.96
C SER A 73 4.14 -10.96 -3.45
N PHE A 74 3.02 -10.30 -3.11
CA PHE A 74 2.60 -10.07 -1.73
C PHE A 74 1.75 -11.19 -1.12
N GLY A 75 1.29 -12.14 -1.94
CA GLY A 75 0.46 -13.27 -1.51
C GLY A 75 -0.84 -12.84 -0.84
N LEU A 76 -1.54 -11.85 -1.40
CA LEU A 76 -2.77 -11.28 -0.81
C LEU A 76 -4.07 -11.90 -1.36
N LEU A 77 -3.97 -12.54 -2.53
CA LEU A 77 -5.08 -13.18 -3.22
C LEU A 77 -5.04 -14.69 -3.04
N LYS A 78 -6.21 -15.33 -3.12
CA LYS A 78 -6.32 -16.78 -3.31
C LYS A 78 -6.29 -17.11 -4.80
N ARG A 79 -6.31 -18.41 -5.12
CA ARG A 79 -6.40 -18.91 -6.50
C ARG A 79 -7.63 -18.41 -7.26
N ASP A 80 -8.73 -18.14 -6.56
CA ASP A 80 -9.98 -17.62 -7.13
C ASP A 80 -9.99 -16.07 -7.28
N ARG A 81 -8.83 -15.42 -7.15
CA ARG A 81 -8.65 -13.95 -7.18
C ARG A 81 -9.38 -13.20 -6.05
N THR A 82 -9.97 -13.89 -5.08
CA THR A 82 -10.54 -13.26 -3.87
C THR A 82 -9.46 -12.97 -2.84
N LEU A 83 -9.67 -11.95 -2.00
CA LEU A 83 -8.74 -11.60 -0.92
C LEU A 83 -8.67 -12.70 0.15
N ASN A 84 -7.44 -13.11 0.50
CA ASN A 84 -7.20 -13.97 1.66
C ASN A 84 -7.21 -13.16 2.97
N LYS A 85 -6.94 -13.79 4.12
CA LYS A 85 -6.95 -13.10 5.43
C LYS A 85 -5.94 -11.94 5.49
N LYS A 86 -4.74 -12.10 4.90
CA LYS A 86 -3.72 -11.06 4.79
C LYS A 86 -4.21 -9.93 3.88
N GLY A 87 -4.73 -10.27 2.70
CA GLY A 87 -5.30 -9.30 1.74
C GLY A 87 -6.42 -8.44 2.33
N ARG A 88 -7.39 -9.05 3.02
CA ARG A 88 -8.48 -8.30 3.67
C ARG A 88 -7.96 -7.34 4.74
N LYS A 89 -6.97 -7.77 5.53
CA LYS A 89 -6.37 -6.91 6.56
C LYS A 89 -5.59 -5.74 5.94
N PHE A 90 -4.87 -5.97 4.84
CA PHE A 90 -4.19 -4.91 4.09
C PHE A 90 -5.20 -3.87 3.58
N VAL A 91 -6.25 -4.31 2.87
CA VAL A 91 -7.26 -3.40 2.34
C VAL A 91 -7.92 -2.62 3.46
N CYS A 92 -8.34 -3.27 4.56
CA CYS A 92 -8.89 -2.56 5.71
C CYS A 92 -7.90 -1.54 6.30
N ASP A 93 -6.62 -1.86 6.44
CA ASP A 93 -5.63 -0.90 6.95
C ASP A 93 -5.48 0.33 6.05
N MET A 94 -5.68 0.16 4.74
CA MET A 94 -5.62 1.26 3.77
C MET A 94 -6.90 2.10 3.72
N VAL A 95 -8.08 1.46 3.69
CA VAL A 95 -9.37 2.11 3.40
C VAL A 95 -10.23 2.36 4.62
N TYR A 96 -10.06 1.61 5.70
CA TYR A 96 -10.88 1.75 6.91
C TYR A 96 -10.26 2.77 7.86
N ALA A 97 -11.08 3.75 8.25
CA ALA A 97 -10.79 4.64 9.34
C ALA A 97 -12.03 4.80 10.23
N SER A 98 -11.82 5.04 11.53
CA SER A 98 -12.91 5.46 12.42
C SER A 98 -13.58 6.72 11.87
N SER A 99 -14.88 6.92 12.12
CA SER A 99 -15.69 8.02 11.60
C SER A 99 -15.05 9.42 11.59
N ASN A 100 -14.17 9.71 12.55
CA ASN A 100 -13.49 11.01 12.70
C ASN A 100 -12.09 11.08 12.06
N LYS A 101 -11.69 10.09 11.26
CA LYS A 101 -10.36 10.02 10.65
C LYS A 101 -10.46 9.70 9.16
N ARG A 102 -9.58 10.31 8.38
CA ARG A 102 -9.41 9.96 6.97
C ARG A 102 -8.63 8.64 6.85
N PRO A 103 -8.98 7.76 5.90
CA PRO A 103 -8.19 6.57 5.58
C PRO A 103 -6.77 6.91 5.15
N LYS A 104 -5.84 5.95 5.30
CA LYS A 104 -4.44 6.14 4.86
C LYS A 104 -4.37 6.41 3.36
N CYS A 105 -5.15 5.68 2.56
CA CYS A 105 -5.17 5.89 1.11
C CYS A 105 -5.58 7.31 0.72
N PHE A 106 -6.46 7.95 1.50
CA PHE A 106 -6.92 9.31 1.21
C PHE A 106 -5.76 10.32 1.29
N ALA A 107 -4.96 10.28 2.36
CA ALA A 107 -3.82 11.18 2.52
C ALA A 107 -2.74 10.94 1.46
N LEU A 108 -2.53 9.68 1.06
CA LEU A 108 -1.60 9.35 -0.01
C LEU A 108 -2.12 9.83 -1.37
N MET A 109 -3.41 9.67 -1.66
CA MET A 109 -4.00 10.15 -2.91
C MET A 109 -3.94 11.68 -3.02
N GLU A 110 -4.14 12.42 -1.93
CA GLU A 110 -3.93 13.88 -1.93
C GLU A 110 -2.47 14.25 -2.25
N HIS A 111 -1.49 13.43 -1.83
CA HIS A 111 -0.08 13.72 -2.07
C HIS A 111 0.38 13.51 -3.52
N TYR A 112 -0.18 12.53 -4.24
CA TYR A 112 0.25 12.15 -5.60
C TYR A 112 -0.66 12.64 -6.73
N ARG A 113 -1.71 13.42 -6.43
CA ARG A 113 -2.68 13.90 -7.42
C ARG A 113 -2.18 15.12 -8.22
N ASP A 114 -1.12 15.78 -7.76
CA ASP A 114 -0.60 17.05 -8.31
C ASP A 114 0.78 16.90 -8.97
#